data_AF-A0A960TBN9-F1
#
_entry.id   AF-A0A960TBN9-F1
#
_cell.length_a   1.000
_cell.length_b   1.000
_cell.length_c   1.000
_cell.angle_alpha   90.00
_cell.angle_beta   90.00
_cell.angle_gamma   90.00
#
_symmetry.space_group_name_H-M   'P 1'
#
loop_
_entity.id
_entity.type
_entity.pdbx_description
1 polymer ?
#
loop_
_entity_poly.entity_id
_entity_poly.type
_entity_poly.pdbx_seq_one_letter_code
_entity_poly.pdbx_strand_id
1 'polypeptide(L)' 'MRRLKILMIGWEYPPSITGGLGMACRGLAKEIAARGHKVY' A
#
# COMPACT_ATOMS: atom_id res chain seq x y z
N MET A 1 -17.32 -6.25 9.59
CA MET A 1 -16.22 -5.25 9.61
C MET A 1 -16.54 -4.13 8.62
N ARG A 2 -16.13 -2.89 8.89
CA ARG A 2 -16.42 -1.72 8.02
C ARG A 2 -15.38 -1.58 6.91
N ARG A 3 -15.82 -1.38 5.66
CA ARG A 3 -14.93 -1.02 4.53
C ARG A 3 -14.36 0.39 4.75
N LEU A 4 -13.05 0.53 4.61
CA LEU A 4 -12.34 1.80 4.80
C LEU A 4 -11.85 2.35 3.46
N LYS A 5 -11.66 3.66 3.39
CA LYS A 5 -10.96 4.36 2.32
C LYS A 5 -9.66 4.90 2.92
N ILE A 6 -8.52 4.45 2.44
CA ILE A 6 -7.21 4.71 3.02
C ILE A 6 -6.34 5.35 1.93
N LEU A 7 -5.72 6.48 2.25
CA LEU A 7 -4.72 7.13 1.40
C LEU A 7 -3.33 6.75 1.93
N MET A 8 -2.49 6.17 1.08
CA MET A 8 -1.12 5.81 1.42
C MET A 8 -0.14 6.76 0.72
N ILE A 9 0.43 7.68 1.48
CA ILE A 9 1.47 8.60 0.99
C ILE A 9 2.82 8.02 1.38
N GLY A 10 3.68 7.78 0.39
CA GLY A 10 5.02 7.23 0.59
C GLY A 10 6.03 7.88 -0.35
N TRP A 11 7.31 7.76 0.01
CA TRP A 11 8.43 8.29 -0.79
C TRP A 11 8.87 7.33 -1.91
N GLU A 12 8.54 6.04 -1.80
CA GLU A 12 8.87 5.01 -2.79
C GLU A 12 7.68 4.08 -3.02
N TYR A 13 7.44 3.73 -4.28
CA TYR A 13 6.48 2.68 -4.65
C TYR A 13 6.90 2.05 -6.00
N PRO A 14 6.82 0.73 -6.17
CA PRO A 14 7.24 0.07 -7.41
C PRO A 14 6.53 0.63 -8.65
N PRO A 15 7.23 0.79 -9.78
CA PRO A 15 8.54 0.19 -10.09
C PRO A 15 9.77 0.98 -9.64
N SER A 16 9.65 2.27 -9.29
CA SER A 16 10.80 3.10 -8.93
C SER A 16 11.10 3.02 -7.42
N ILE A 17 12.13 2.27 -7.05
CA ILE A 17 12.56 2.06 -5.66
C ILE A 17 14.09 2.10 -5.56
N THR A 18 14.61 2.61 -4.45
CA THR A 18 16.07 2.64 -4.17
C THR A 18 16.48 1.55 -3.19
N GLY A 19 15.51 1.00 -2.46
CA GLY A 19 15.71 -0.09 -1.49
C GLY A 19 14.42 -0.84 -1.17
N GLY A 20 14.32 -1.37 0.05
CA GLY A 20 13.19 -2.21 0.47
C GLY A 20 11.90 -1.46 0.80
N LEU A 21 11.95 -0.12 0.93
CA LEU A 21 10.81 0.68 1.38
C LEU A 21 9.60 0.53 0.44
N GLY A 22 9.79 0.73 -0.87
CA GLY A 22 8.69 0.60 -1.82
C GLY A 22 8.11 -0.82 -1.88
N MET A 23 8.92 -1.85 -1.68
CA MET A 23 8.43 -3.25 -1.61
C MET A 23 7.58 -3.49 -0.36
N ALA A 24 7.95 -2.92 0.78
CA ALA A 24 7.15 -2.97 2.00
C ALA A 24 5.82 -2.19 1.82
N CYS A 25 5.87 -1.00 1.24
CA CYS A 25 4.68 -0.19 0.92
C CYS A 25 3.72 -0.95 -0.01
N ARG A 26 4.23 -1.63 -1.03
CA ARG A 26 3.43 -2.49 -1.94
C ARG A 26 2.81 -3.66 -1.21
N GLY A 27 3.55 -4.34 -0.34
CA GLY A 27 3.02 -5.43 0.49
C GLY A 27 1.86 -4.97 1.37
N LEU A 28 2.04 -3.84 2.05
CA LEU A 28 1.01 -3.24 2.90
C LEU A 28 -0.25 -2.85 2.10
N ALA A 29 -0.08 -2.17 0.95
CA ALA A 29 -1.20 -1.79 0.09
C ALA A 29 -1.98 -3.03 -0.41
N LYS A 30 -1.26 -4.09 -0.79
CA LYS A 30 -1.85 -5.36 -1.24
C LYS A 30 -2.67 -6.03 -0.14
N GLU A 31 -2.14 -6.13 1.08
CA GLU A 31 -2.85 -6.77 2.19
C GLU A 31 -4.06 -5.96 2.66
N ILE A 32 -3.96 -4.63 2.67
CA ILE A 32 -5.11 -3.77 3.00
C ILE A 32 -6.23 -3.95 1.95
N ALA A 33 -5.88 -4.02 0.67
CA ALA A 33 -6.83 -4.30 -0.40
C ALA A 33 -7.43 -5.72 -0.29
N ALA A 34 -6.61 -6.74 0.02
CA ALA A 34 -7.05 -8.12 0.20
C ALA A 34 -8.05 -8.27 1.36
N ARG A 35 -7.92 -7.45 2.42
CA ARG A 35 -8.88 -7.37 3.54
C ARG A 35 -10.17 -6.60 3.18
N GLY A 36 -10.33 -6.17 1.92
CA GLY A 36 -11.56 -5.58 1.41
C GLY A 36 -11.68 -4.07 1.65
N HIS A 37 -10.59 -3.40 2.00
CA HIS A 37 -10.52 -1.94 2.10
C HIS A 37 -10.07 -1.33 0.77
N LYS A 38 -10.43 -0.06 0.53
CA LYS A 38 -10.01 0.68 -0.65
C LYS A 38 -8.76 1.50 -0.32
N VAL A 39 -7.68 1.27 -1.05
CA VAL A 39 -6.41 2.02 -0.93
C VAL A 39 -6.28 2.97 -2.13
N TYR A 40 -5.79 4.17 -1.86
CA TYR A 40 -5.43 5.20 -2.82
C TYR A 40 -3.95 5.54 -2.69
#